data_AF-A0A969B7H5-F1
#
_entry.id   AF-A0A969B7H5-F1
#
_cell.length_a   1.000
_cell.length_b   1.000
_cell.length_c   1.000
_cell.angle_alpha   90.00
_cell.angle_beta   90.00
_cell.angle_gamma   90.00
#
_symmetry.space_group_name_H-M   'P 1'
#
loop_
_entity.id
_entity.type
_entity.pdbx_description
1 polymer ?
#
loop_
_entity_poly.entity_id
_entity_poly.type
_entity_poly.pdbx_seq_one_letter_code
_entity_poly.pdbx_strand_id
1 'polypeptide(L)'
;MEQYPFTEKDLIQHNQLWHSFGHHGCFSAENPQQVLENINRTSRQAYSFLKSAACLFMTFGTARAYRHIGTDQTVANCHKLPSAEFEHFCLSANQVSTMCQELFNRLWSFNPSLQIVLTVSPCEALERWPPGQPGQ
;
A
#
# COMPACT_ATOMS: atom_id res chain seq x y z
N MET A 1 -10.97 -14.35 -0.07
CA MET A 1 -10.52 -13.10 0.59
C MET A 1 -11.30 -12.93 1.88
N GLU A 2 -10.60 -12.71 3.00
CA GLU A 2 -11.18 -12.43 4.31
C GLU A 2 -11.27 -10.92 4.54
N GLN A 3 -12.28 -10.47 5.28
CA GLN A 3 -12.36 -9.08 5.72
C GLN A 3 -11.60 -8.94 7.04
N TYR A 4 -10.62 -8.03 7.07
CA TYR A 4 -9.89 -7.68 8.27
C TYR A 4 -10.43 -6.36 8.83
N PRO A 5 -11.17 -6.36 9.95
CA PRO A 5 -11.65 -5.13 10.56
C PRO A 5 -10.48 -4.41 11.25
N PHE A 6 -10.23 -3.16 10.85
CA PHE A 6 -9.24 -2.30 11.49
C PHE A 6 -9.74 -1.84 12.86
N THR A 7 -8.82 -1.79 13.80
CA THR A 7 -9.03 -1.41 15.21
C THR A 7 -8.07 -0.29 15.60
N GLU A 8 -8.23 0.27 16.81
CA GLU A 8 -7.34 1.32 17.32
C GLU A 8 -5.87 0.89 17.38
N LYS A 9 -5.59 -0.42 17.48
CA LYS A 9 -4.21 -0.95 17.45
C LYS A 9 -3.52 -0.80 16.10
N ASP A 10 -4.31 -0.62 15.04
CA ASP A 10 -3.84 -0.43 13.67
C ASP A 10 -3.65 1.05 13.33
N LEU A 11 -3.87 1.93 14.31
CA LEU A 11 -3.70 3.37 14.19
C LEU A 11 -2.47 3.86 14.94
N ILE A 12 -1.88 4.91 14.40
CA ILE A 12 -0.82 5.69 15.02
C ILE A 12 -1.25 7.16 15.09
N GLN A 13 -0.81 7.87 16.12
CA GLN A 13 -1.08 9.30 16.26
C GLN A 13 0.17 10.11 15.90
N HIS A 14 0.03 11.07 14.98
CA HIS A 14 1.09 11.99 14.60
C HIS A 14 0.48 13.34 14.21
N ASN A 15 1.08 14.46 14.63
CA ASN A 15 0.59 15.82 14.35
C ASN A 15 -0.91 16.02 14.65
N GLN A 16 -1.39 15.54 15.81
CA GLN A 16 -2.80 15.60 16.24
C GLN A 16 -3.79 14.82 15.35
N LEU A 17 -3.31 14.08 14.37
CA LEU A 17 -4.11 13.22 13.52
C LEU A 17 -3.84 11.75 13.81
N TRP A 18 -4.87 10.93 13.59
CA TRP A 18 -4.77 9.49 13.57
C TRP A 18 -4.57 8.99 12.14
N HIS A 19 -3.63 8.07 11.98
CA HIS A 19 -3.25 7.51 10.69
C HIS A 19 -3.23 5.99 10.76
N SER A 20 -3.38 5.35 9.61
CA SER A 20 -3.06 3.93 9.42
C SER A 20 -1.92 3.84 8.41
N PHE A 21 -0.85 3.10 8.74
CA PHE A 21 0.27 2.88 7.84
C PHE A 21 -0.13 2.21 6.51
N GLY A 22 -1.29 1.53 6.48
CA GLY A 22 -1.84 0.90 5.28
C GLY A 22 -2.68 1.81 4.39
N HIS A 23 -2.93 3.06 4.80
CA HIS A 23 -3.90 3.94 4.12
C HIS A 23 -3.31 5.30 3.75
N HIS A 24 -3.87 5.90 2.71
CA HIS A 24 -3.54 7.27 2.31
C HIS A 24 -3.99 8.28 3.38
N GLY A 25 -3.30 9.42 3.49
CA GLY A 25 -3.60 10.46 4.49
C GLY A 25 -5.00 11.09 4.36
N CYS A 26 -5.74 10.82 3.27
CA CYS A 26 -7.14 11.24 3.14
C CYS A 26 -8.08 10.51 4.11
N PHE A 27 -7.66 9.39 4.70
CA PHE A 27 -8.41 8.71 5.76
C PHE A 27 -8.13 9.27 7.15
N SER A 28 -7.10 10.10 7.29
CA SER A 28 -6.65 10.61 8.58
C SER A 28 -7.57 11.69 9.13
N ALA A 29 -7.79 11.66 10.43
CA ALA A 29 -8.65 12.61 11.15
C ALA A 29 -8.19 12.74 12.61
N GLU A 30 -8.62 13.80 13.30
CA GLU A 30 -8.34 14.02 14.72
C GLU A 30 -9.03 13.00 15.63
N ASN A 31 -10.15 12.43 15.17
CA ASN A 31 -10.92 11.42 15.89
C ASN A 31 -10.59 10.01 15.36
N PRO A 32 -10.07 9.09 16.20
CA PRO A 32 -9.69 7.75 15.76
C PRO A 32 -10.88 6.91 15.31
N GLN A 33 -12.04 7.04 15.95
CA GLN A 33 -13.26 6.33 15.55
C GLN A 33 -13.70 6.74 14.14
N GLN A 34 -13.58 8.03 13.79
CA GLN A 34 -13.87 8.50 12.43
C GLN A 34 -12.92 7.85 11.39
N VAL A 35 -11.63 7.70 11.71
CA VAL A 35 -10.66 7.03 10.84
C VAL A 35 -11.06 5.56 10.63
N LEU A 36 -11.35 4.84 11.72
CA LEU A 36 -11.76 3.43 11.68
C LEU A 36 -13.05 3.22 10.91
N GLU A 37 -14.06 4.07 11.13
CA GLU A 37 -15.33 4.00 10.42
C GLU A 37 -15.13 4.18 8.92
N ASN A 38 -14.32 5.15 8.51
CA ASN A 38 -14.02 5.40 7.10
C ASN A 38 -13.27 4.22 6.47
N ILE A 39 -12.19 3.75 7.09
CA ILE A 39 -11.40 2.61 6.60
C ILE A 39 -12.27 1.36 6.46
N ASN A 40 -13.01 1.00 7.51
CA ASN A 40 -13.81 -0.23 7.53
C ASN A 40 -15.02 -0.13 6.60
N ARG A 41 -15.64 1.04 6.47
CA ARG A 41 -16.71 1.29 5.50
C ARG A 41 -16.21 1.14 4.06
N THR A 42 -15.12 1.82 3.70
CA THR A 42 -14.56 1.75 2.35
C THR A 42 -14.06 0.35 2.03
N SER A 43 -13.43 -0.35 2.99
CA SER A 43 -13.00 -1.74 2.83
C SER A 43 -14.18 -2.68 2.52
N ARG A 44 -15.31 -2.53 3.22
CA ARG A 44 -16.53 -3.31 2.94
C ARG A 44 -17.13 -2.99 1.58
N GLN A 45 -17.13 -1.72 1.17
CA GLN A 45 -17.60 -1.29 -0.14
C GLN A 45 -16.73 -1.88 -1.26
N ALA A 46 -15.40 -1.79 -1.13
CA ALA A 46 -14.45 -2.37 -2.07
C ALA A 46 -14.60 -3.89 -2.17
N TYR A 47 -14.74 -4.58 -1.03
CA TYR A 47 -14.97 -6.02 -1.00
C TYR A 47 -16.25 -6.43 -1.76
N SER A 48 -17.36 -5.71 -1.54
CA SER A 48 -18.62 -5.96 -2.25
C SER A 48 -18.52 -5.66 -3.74
N PHE A 49 -17.87 -4.55 -4.11
CA PHE A 49 -17.64 -4.19 -5.52
C PHE A 49 -16.81 -5.24 -6.25
N LEU A 50 -15.75 -5.74 -5.61
CA LEU A 50 -14.84 -6.71 -6.22
C LEU A 50 -15.50 -8.07 -6.52
N LYS A 51 -16.59 -8.43 -5.82
CA LYS A 51 -17.36 -9.65 -6.10
C LYS A 51 -18.03 -9.66 -7.47
N SER A 52 -18.44 -8.50 -7.97
CA SER A 52 -19.17 -8.36 -9.23
C SER A 52 -18.41 -7.56 -10.29
N ALA A 53 -17.21 -7.06 -9.97
CA ALA A 53 -16.36 -6.37 -10.91
C ALA A 53 -15.99 -7.30 -12.07
N ALA A 54 -16.17 -6.81 -13.30
CA ALA A 54 -15.72 -7.52 -14.51
C ALA A 54 -14.21 -7.34 -14.73
N CYS A 55 -13.68 -6.16 -14.38
CA CYS A 55 -12.29 -5.80 -14.62
C CYS A 55 -11.68 -5.09 -13.41
N LEU A 56 -10.44 -5.42 -13.09
CA LEU A 56 -9.59 -4.77 -12.10
C LEU A 56 -8.32 -4.24 -12.79
N PHE A 57 -8.17 -2.92 -12.80
CA PHE A 57 -6.93 -2.27 -13.22
C PHE A 57 -5.98 -2.17 -12.03
N MET A 58 -4.74 -2.60 -12.22
CA MET A 58 -3.69 -2.53 -11.20
C MET A 58 -2.45 -1.88 -11.79
N THR A 59 -1.90 -0.90 -11.08
CA THR A 59 -0.70 -0.18 -11.48
C THR A 59 0.35 -0.34 -10.37
N PHE A 60 1.48 -0.94 -10.69
CA PHE A 60 2.58 -1.05 -9.72
C PHE A 60 3.42 0.22 -9.73
N GLY A 61 3.78 0.68 -8.53
CA GLY A 61 4.68 1.81 -8.33
C GLY A 61 6.15 1.37 -8.31
N THR A 62 6.89 1.90 -7.35
CA THR A 62 8.30 1.55 -7.12
C THR A 62 8.46 0.22 -6.38
N ALA A 63 9.58 -0.47 -6.60
CA ALA A 63 9.98 -1.65 -5.82
C ALA A 63 10.57 -1.29 -4.44
N ARG A 64 10.68 0.01 -4.11
CA ARG A 64 11.13 0.48 -2.80
C ARG A 64 9.99 0.36 -1.79
N ALA A 65 10.19 -0.51 -0.80
CA ALA A 65 9.29 -0.69 0.33
C ALA A 65 9.90 -0.09 1.60
N TYR A 66 9.05 0.21 2.56
CA TYR A 66 9.42 0.75 3.86
C TYR A 66 8.86 -0.14 4.95
N ARG A 67 9.65 -0.36 6.00
CA ARG A 67 9.26 -1.09 7.20
C ARG A 67 9.43 -0.18 8.40
N HIS A 68 8.37 -0.05 9.19
CA HIS A 68 8.43 0.69 10.44
C HIS A 68 9.18 -0.14 11.49
N ILE A 69 10.24 0.42 12.07
CA ILE A 69 11.17 -0.32 12.96
C ILE A 69 10.48 -0.72 14.26
N GLY A 70 9.63 0.15 14.81
CA GLY A 70 8.97 -0.10 16.10
C GLY A 70 7.91 -1.20 16.05
N THR A 71 7.29 -1.45 14.89
CA THR A 71 6.22 -2.45 14.74
C THR A 71 6.60 -3.62 13.83
N ASP A 72 7.76 -3.56 13.17
CA ASP A 72 8.22 -4.51 12.15
C ASP A 72 7.23 -4.68 10.97
N GLN A 73 6.36 -3.69 10.75
CA GLN A 73 5.33 -3.74 9.71
C GLN A 73 5.80 -3.05 8.43
N THR A 74 5.55 -3.68 7.28
CA THR A 74 5.67 -3.00 5.99
C THR A 74 4.55 -1.97 5.86
N VAL A 75 4.90 -0.74 5.48
CA VAL A 75 3.97 0.40 5.44
C VAL A 75 3.71 0.86 4.01
N ALA A 76 2.47 1.25 3.72
CA ALA A 76 2.08 1.83 2.43
C ALA A 76 2.30 3.35 2.41
N ASN A 77 2.22 4.01 3.57
CA ASN A 77 2.46 5.44 3.71
C ASN A 77 3.13 5.74 5.05
N CYS A 78 4.22 6.51 5.04
CA CYS A 78 4.95 6.89 6.26
C CYS A 78 4.34 8.10 6.99
N HIS A 79 3.30 8.75 6.45
CA HIS A 79 2.58 9.89 7.05
C HIS A 79 3.48 11.04 7.55
N LYS A 80 4.61 11.25 6.88
CA LYS A 80 5.63 12.26 7.21
C LYS A 80 6.27 12.09 8.59
N LEU A 81 6.21 10.89 9.19
CA LEU A 81 6.99 10.56 10.37
C LEU A 81 8.50 10.64 10.07
N PRO A 82 9.35 10.85 11.08
CA PRO A 82 10.80 10.87 10.94
C PRO A 82 11.34 9.65 10.20
N SER A 83 12.24 9.88 9.22
CA SER A 83 12.82 8.78 8.41
C SER A 83 13.60 7.76 9.23
N ALA A 84 14.11 8.15 10.41
CA ALA A 84 14.83 7.27 11.33
C ALA A 84 13.94 6.16 11.93
N GLU A 85 12.62 6.29 11.84
CA GLU A 85 11.66 5.26 12.29
C GLU A 85 11.41 4.18 11.23
N PHE A 86 12.00 4.32 10.04
CA PHE A 86 11.77 3.42 8.92
C PHE A 86 13.07 2.86 8.36
N GLU A 87 13.05 1.57 8.10
CA GLU A 87 14.01 0.91 7.23
C GLU A 87 13.44 0.86 5.81
N HIS A 88 14.28 1.13 4.81
CA HIS A 88 13.89 0.99 3.41
C HIS A 88 14.62 -0.18 2.78
N PHE A 89 13.90 -0.92 1.95
CA PHE A 89 14.45 -2.08 1.24
C PHE A 89 13.84 -2.17 -0.15
N CYS A 90 14.54 -2.82 -1.06
CA CYS A 90 14.04 -3.07 -2.41
C CYS A 90 13.52 -4.49 -2.50
N LEU A 91 12.32 -4.66 -3.04
CA LEU A 91 11.79 -5.96 -3.41
C LEU A 91 12.50 -6.45 -4.68
N SER A 92 12.93 -7.71 -4.66
CA SER A 92 13.42 -8.39 -5.86
C SER A 92 12.28 -8.71 -6.82
N ALA A 93 12.60 -8.86 -8.11
CA ALA A 93 11.61 -9.25 -9.12
C ALA A 93 10.92 -10.58 -8.77
N ASN A 94 11.65 -11.53 -8.16
CA ASN A 94 11.09 -12.80 -7.71
C ASN A 94 10.09 -12.59 -6.56
N GLN A 95 10.42 -11.78 -5.55
CA GLN A 95 9.49 -11.48 -4.46
C GLN A 95 8.20 -10.85 -4.97
N VAL A 96 8.30 -9.84 -5.84
CA VAL A 96 7.12 -9.19 -6.43
C VAL A 96 6.30 -10.20 -7.22
N SER A 97 6.94 -11.03 -8.04
CA SER A 97 6.24 -12.03 -8.86
C SER A 97 5.50 -13.05 -8.01
N THR A 98 6.12 -13.58 -6.95
CA THR A 98 5.48 -14.51 -6.02
C THR A 98 4.28 -13.87 -5.32
N MET A 99 4.43 -12.66 -4.78
CA MET A 99 3.33 -11.94 -4.13
C MET A 99 2.17 -11.69 -5.09
N CYS A 100 2.45 -11.33 -6.35
CA CYS A 100 1.43 -11.13 -7.36
C CYS A 100 0.70 -12.42 -7.70
N GLN A 101 1.41 -13.53 -7.87
CA GLN A 101 0.80 -14.84 -8.13
C GLN A 101 -0.15 -15.25 -7.00
N GLU A 102 0.29 -15.12 -5.75
CA GLU A 102 -0.56 -15.41 -4.58
C GLU A 102 -1.80 -14.51 -4.54
N LEU A 103 -1.64 -13.21 -4.80
CA LEU A 103 -2.73 -12.26 -4.87
C LEU A 103 -3.73 -12.62 -5.97
N PHE A 104 -3.26 -12.89 -7.19
CA PHE A 104 -4.14 -13.22 -8.32
C PHE A 104 -4.89 -14.52 -8.09
N ASN A 105 -4.23 -15.54 -7.53
CA ASN A 105 -4.91 -16.80 -7.15
C ASN A 105 -6.04 -16.55 -6.14
N ARG A 106 -5.81 -15.69 -5.14
CA ARG A 106 -6.85 -15.30 -4.16
C ARG A 106 -7.98 -14.49 -4.81
N LEU A 107 -7.67 -13.62 -5.76
CA LEU A 107 -8.64 -12.82 -6.50
C LEU A 107 -9.51 -13.68 -7.40
N TRP A 108 -8.94 -14.59 -8.18
CA TRP A 108 -9.71 -15.51 -9.03
C TRP A 108 -10.49 -16.55 -8.22
N SER A 109 -9.96 -16.98 -7.08
CA SER A 109 -10.75 -17.79 -6.14
C SER A 109 -11.95 -17.03 -5.57
N PHE A 110 -11.85 -15.70 -5.47
CA PHE A 110 -12.91 -14.83 -4.94
C PHE A 110 -13.94 -14.41 -6.01
N ASN A 111 -13.47 -14.11 -7.23
CA ASN A 111 -14.28 -13.79 -8.40
C ASN A 111 -13.62 -14.44 -9.64
N PRO A 112 -14.06 -15.64 -10.05
CA PRO A 112 -13.47 -16.37 -11.17
C PRO A 112 -13.59 -15.69 -12.53
N SER A 113 -14.52 -14.75 -12.68
CA SER A 113 -14.74 -14.00 -13.93
C SER A 113 -13.90 -12.71 -14.03
N LEU A 114 -13.15 -12.36 -12.98
CA LEU A 114 -12.42 -11.11 -12.91
C LEU A 114 -11.25 -11.07 -13.90
N GLN A 115 -11.29 -10.09 -14.80
CA GLN A 115 -10.15 -9.76 -15.65
C GLN A 115 -9.22 -8.79 -14.93
N ILE A 116 -7.93 -9.13 -14.83
CA ILE A 116 -6.91 -8.27 -14.21
C ILE A 116 -6.07 -7.64 -15.31
N VAL A 117 -6.04 -6.30 -15.36
CA VAL A 117 -5.24 -5.53 -16.30
C VAL A 117 -4.12 -4.83 -15.55
N LEU A 118 -2.88 -5.23 -15.84
CA LEU A 118 -1.70 -4.57 -15.32
C LEU A 118 -1.36 -3.37 -16.19
N THR A 119 -1.13 -2.24 -15.56
CA THR A 119 -0.77 -0.98 -16.21
C THR A 119 0.56 -0.49 -15.65
N VAL A 120 1.27 0.27 -16.46
CA VAL A 120 2.47 1.01 -16.05
C VAL A 120 2.10 2.48 -16.00
N SER A 121 2.40 3.16 -14.90
CA SER A 121 2.31 4.61 -14.86
C SER A 121 3.29 5.20 -15.88
N PRO A 122 2.99 6.34 -16.51
CA PRO A 122 4.00 7.07 -17.26
C PRO A 122 5.14 7.39 -16.30
N CYS A 123 6.29 6.76 -16.53
CA CYS A 123 7.50 7.05 -15.77
C CYS A 123 8.01 8.40 -16.27
N GLU A 124 8.07 9.41 -15.40
CA GLU A 124 8.97 10.53 -15.67
C GLU A 124 10.37 9.94 -15.68
N ALA A 125 11.00 9.92 -16.87
CA ALA A 125 12.41 9.65 -16.96
C ALA A 125 13.11 10.69 -16.08
N LEU A 126 13.56 10.26 -14.90
CA LEU A 126 14.57 11.00 -14.15
C LEU A 126 15.67 11.32 -15.17
N GLU A 127 15.82 12.60 -15.49
CA GLU A 127 16.96 13.12 -16.21
C GLU A 127 18.20 12.41 -15.68
N ARG A 128 18.97 11.83 -16.60
CA ARG A 128 20.34 11.35 -16.44
C ARG A 128 20.91 11.61 -15.04
N TRP A 129 21.01 10.56 -14.25
CA TRP A 129 22.06 10.46 -13.24
C TRP A 129 23.37 10.94 -13.89
N PRO A 130 24.02 12.03 -13.42
CA PRO A 130 25.29 12.42 -13.99
C PRO A 130 26.29 11.28 -13.76
N PRO A 131 27.02 10.83 -14.79
CA PRO A 131 28.06 9.83 -14.60
C PRO A 131 29.05 10.36 -13.57
N GLY A 132 29.40 9.51 -12.61
CA GLY A 132 30.18 9.89 -11.44
C GLY A 132 31.43 10.70 -11.80
N GLN A 133 31.76 11.68 -10.97
CA GLN A 133 33.13 12.18 -10.91
C GLN A 133 33.89 11.32 -9.89
N PRO A 134 34.97 10.63 -10.29
CA PRO A 134 35.87 9.97 -9.37
C PRO A 134 36.68 11.04 -8.62
N GLY A 135 37.11 10.68 -7.41
CA GLY A 135 37.61 11.62 -6.41
C GLY A 135 38.81 12.48 -6.79
N GLN A 136 38.92 13.57 -6.01
CA GLN A 136 40.16 14.18 -5.57
C GLN A 136 40.02 14.48 -4.08
#